data_AF-A0AAU0M3U4-F1
#
_entry.id   AF-A0AAU0M3U4-F1
#
_cell.length_a   1.000
_cell.length_b   1.000
_cell.length_c   1.000
_cell.angle_alpha   90.00
_cell.angle_beta   90.00
_cell.angle_gamma   90.00
#
_symmetry.space_group_name_H-M   'P 1'
#
loop_
_entity.id
_entity.type
_entity.pdbx_description
1 polymer ?
#
loop_
_entity_poly.entity_id
_entity_poly.type
_entity_poly.pdbx_seq_one_letter_code
_entity_poly.pdbx_strand_id
1 'polypeptide(L)'
;MKKMKNLLMTVFMVMSITISQNVKAQWVVTDPTNLASGILNSANEIVQTSSTVSNVVKNFNEVKKVYEQGKEYYDKLKAVNNLVKDARKVQQTVLLVGDVSNLYVNNFGKMLNDKNFSAAELVAIGNGYSALLNESTELLKELKQIVSSSSLSLNDKERMEIIDRVYKEVKQYHSLVRYYTNKNISVSILRAKKQNDTKRVMDLYGTASQKYW
;
A
#
# COMPACT_ATOMS: atom_id res chain seq x y z
N MET A 1 -17.87 -11.96 58.61
CA MET A 1 -17.36 -10.86 57.75
C MET A 1 -16.16 -11.23 56.86
N LYS A 2 -15.17 -12.03 57.30
CA LYS A 2 -13.96 -12.37 56.50
C LYS A 2 -14.25 -13.23 55.25
N LYS A 3 -15.17 -14.21 55.33
CA LYS A 3 -15.59 -15.06 54.19
C LYS A 3 -16.30 -14.27 53.06
N MET A 4 -17.05 -13.23 53.40
CA MET A 4 -17.82 -12.43 52.44
C MET A 4 -16.94 -11.46 51.64
N LYS A 5 -15.86 -10.94 52.27
CA LYS A 5 -14.83 -10.15 51.58
C LYS A 5 -13.99 -10.99 50.61
N ASN A 6 -13.69 -12.25 50.96
CA ASN A 6 -12.96 -13.15 50.07
C ASN A 6 -13.80 -13.55 48.86
N LEU A 7 -15.10 -13.81 49.03
CA LEU A 7 -16.03 -14.10 47.92
C LEU A 7 -16.14 -12.92 46.95
N LEU A 8 -16.20 -11.68 47.47
CA LEU A 8 -16.22 -10.47 46.65
C LEU A 8 -14.92 -10.25 45.86
N MET A 9 -13.76 -10.59 46.46
CA MET A 9 -12.45 -10.53 45.79
C MET A 9 -12.32 -11.60 44.70
N THR A 10 -12.85 -12.81 44.90
CA THR A 10 -12.82 -13.88 43.88
C THR A 10 -13.73 -13.57 42.69
N VAL A 11 -14.87 -12.91 42.90
CA VAL A 11 -15.76 -12.46 41.82
C VAL A 11 -15.12 -11.34 40.98
N PHE A 12 -14.37 -10.42 41.59
CA PHE A 12 -13.61 -9.39 40.85
C PHE A 12 -12.41 -9.96 40.05
N MET A 13 -11.79 -11.05 40.53
CA MET A 13 -10.66 -11.70 39.86
C MET A 13 -11.08 -12.63 38.70
N VAL A 14 -12.31 -13.16 38.75
CA VAL A 14 -12.88 -13.95 37.64
C VAL A 14 -13.49 -13.07 36.55
N MET A 15 -13.96 -11.87 36.89
CA MET A 15 -14.47 -10.88 35.92
C MET A 15 -13.36 -10.19 35.12
N SER A 16 -12.09 -10.33 35.53
CA SER A 16 -10.92 -9.83 34.82
C SER A 16 -10.33 -10.82 33.79
N ILE A 17 -10.88 -12.04 33.69
CA ILE A 17 -10.42 -13.07 32.71
C ILE A 17 -11.35 -13.19 31.49
N THR A 18 -12.50 -12.52 31.46
CA THR A 18 -13.42 -12.58 30.30
C THR A 18 -13.30 -11.41 29.34
N ILE A 19 -12.21 -10.63 29.37
CA ILE A 19 -11.88 -9.76 28.26
C ILE A 19 -11.13 -10.59 27.20
N SER A 20 -11.85 -11.52 26.59
CA SER A 20 -11.55 -11.94 25.22
C SER A 20 -11.79 -10.70 24.36
N GLN A 21 -10.79 -9.82 24.28
CA GLN A 21 -10.76 -8.76 23.28
C GLN A 21 -10.72 -9.50 21.94
N ASN A 22 -11.89 -9.74 21.37
CA ASN A 22 -12.02 -9.79 19.93
C ASN A 22 -11.56 -8.41 19.48
N VAL A 23 -10.27 -8.29 19.18
CA VAL A 23 -9.70 -7.11 18.53
C VAL A 23 -10.29 -7.12 17.12
N LYS A 24 -11.52 -6.61 17.01
CA LYS A 24 -12.07 -6.19 15.73
C LYS A 24 -11.09 -5.13 15.26
N ALA A 25 -10.41 -5.38 14.15
CA ALA A 25 -9.57 -4.38 13.50
C ALA A 25 -10.49 -3.21 13.10
N GLN A 26 -10.60 -2.22 13.99
CA GLN A 26 -11.38 -1.02 13.74
C GLN A 26 -10.62 -0.24 12.66
N TRP A 27 -11.25 -0.02 11.51
CA TRP A 27 -10.74 0.86 10.45
C TRP A 27 -10.77 2.30 10.99
N VAL A 28 -9.68 2.75 11.63
CA VAL A 28 -9.58 4.10 12.20
C VAL A 28 -9.20 5.11 11.09
N VAL A 29 -9.73 6.34 11.22
CA VAL A 29 -9.59 7.62 10.50
C VAL A 29 -8.56 7.78 9.36
N THR A 30 -7.43 7.09 9.36
CA THR A 30 -6.55 6.92 8.19
C THR A 30 -6.89 5.62 7.48
N ASP A 31 -8.02 5.63 6.78
CA ASP A 31 -8.48 4.49 5.99
C ASP A 31 -7.49 4.23 4.83
N PRO A 32 -6.79 3.08 4.78
CA PRO A 32 -5.85 2.79 3.72
C PRO A 32 -6.52 2.73 2.34
N THR A 33 -7.83 2.47 2.28
CA THR A 33 -8.63 2.60 1.06
C THR A 33 -8.77 4.06 0.62
N ASN A 34 -8.96 5.00 1.54
CA ASN A 34 -9.03 6.43 1.20
C ASN A 34 -7.68 6.93 0.71
N LEU A 35 -6.59 6.48 1.32
CA LEU A 35 -5.24 6.81 0.89
C LEU A 35 -4.94 6.25 -0.51
N ALA A 36 -5.20 4.97 -0.73
CA ALA A 36 -5.01 4.34 -2.03
C ALA A 36 -5.88 5.00 -3.11
N SER A 37 -7.15 5.30 -2.79
CA SER A 37 -8.05 6.01 -3.70
C SER A 37 -7.58 7.43 -3.99
N GLY A 38 -7.08 8.16 -2.99
CA GLY A 38 -6.54 9.52 -3.18
C GLY A 38 -5.32 9.52 -4.09
N ILE A 39 -4.39 8.58 -3.90
CA ILE A 39 -3.23 8.38 -4.77
C ILE A 39 -3.68 8.02 -6.19
N LEU A 40 -4.65 7.13 -6.33
CA LEU A 40 -5.20 6.72 -7.62
C LEU A 40 -5.88 7.88 -8.36
N ASN A 41 -6.70 8.66 -7.67
CA ASN A 41 -7.40 9.80 -8.26
C ASN A 41 -6.40 10.85 -8.78
N SER A 42 -5.41 11.22 -7.98
CA SER A 42 -4.37 12.14 -8.41
C SER A 42 -3.44 11.54 -9.48
N ALA A 43 -3.20 10.22 -9.47
CA ALA A 43 -2.48 9.56 -10.56
C ALA A 43 -3.26 9.66 -11.89
N ASN A 44 -4.60 9.53 -11.86
CA ASN A 44 -5.46 9.73 -13.03
C ASN A 44 -5.45 11.17 -13.53
N GLU A 45 -5.28 12.17 -12.66
CA GLU A 45 -5.15 13.57 -13.09
C GLU A 45 -3.88 13.81 -13.92
N ILE A 46 -2.75 13.17 -13.56
CA ILE A 46 -1.52 13.19 -14.36
C ILE A 46 -1.78 12.67 -15.79
N VAL A 47 -2.60 11.62 -15.92
CA VAL A 47 -2.96 11.01 -17.21
C VAL A 47 -3.74 11.96 -18.09
N GLN A 48 -4.76 12.62 -17.53
CA GLN A 48 -5.76 13.34 -18.31
C GLN A 48 -5.30 14.74 -18.75
N THR A 49 -4.38 15.37 -18.00
CA THR A 49 -4.11 16.81 -18.17
C THR A 49 -2.70 17.15 -18.64
N SER A 50 -1.81 16.17 -18.82
CA SER A 50 -0.38 16.48 -19.01
C SER A 50 0.14 16.32 -20.44
N SER A 51 0.66 17.42 -21.00
CA SER A 51 1.41 17.47 -22.27
C SER A 51 2.88 17.89 -22.09
N THR A 52 3.29 18.26 -20.87
CA THR A 52 4.63 18.78 -20.58
C THR A 52 5.18 18.24 -19.25
N VAL A 53 6.51 18.12 -19.12
CA VAL A 53 7.16 17.61 -17.90
C VAL A 53 6.80 18.46 -16.67
N SER A 54 6.72 19.78 -16.81
CA SER A 54 6.35 20.70 -15.72
C SER A 54 4.97 20.39 -15.14
N ASN A 55 3.99 20.13 -16.02
CA ASN A 55 2.64 19.77 -15.59
C ASN A 55 2.60 18.40 -14.92
N VAL A 56 3.35 17.40 -15.43
CA VAL A 56 3.47 16.08 -14.77
C VAL A 56 4.02 16.25 -13.36
N VAL A 57 5.08 17.04 -13.18
CA VAL A 57 5.71 17.28 -11.86
C VAL A 57 4.74 17.96 -10.90
N LYS A 58 4.02 18.98 -11.35
CA LYS A 58 3.04 19.69 -10.53
C LYS A 58 1.98 18.74 -9.98
N ASN A 59 1.34 17.97 -10.86
CA ASN A 59 0.28 17.03 -10.46
C ASN A 59 0.85 15.88 -9.60
N PHE A 60 2.06 15.43 -9.89
CA PHE A 60 2.71 14.41 -9.08
C PHE A 60 3.04 14.87 -7.64
N ASN A 61 3.31 16.16 -7.42
CA ASN A 61 3.53 16.66 -6.07
C ASN A 61 2.27 16.53 -5.19
N GLU A 62 1.08 16.58 -5.77
CA GLU A 62 -0.18 16.33 -5.06
C GLU A 62 -0.29 14.87 -4.65
N VAL A 63 0.03 13.94 -5.55
CA VAL A 63 0.14 12.49 -5.23
C VAL A 63 1.10 12.27 -4.07
N LYS A 64 2.31 12.84 -4.15
CA LYS A 64 3.34 12.67 -3.12
C LYS A 64 2.86 13.19 -1.77
N LYS A 65 2.19 14.35 -1.74
CA LYS A 65 1.61 14.92 -0.52
C LYS A 65 0.57 13.99 0.12
N VAL A 66 -0.35 13.44 -0.67
CA VAL A 66 -1.37 12.49 -0.18
C VAL A 66 -0.70 11.25 0.42
N TYR A 67 0.31 10.69 -0.26
CA TYR A 67 1.08 9.56 0.26
C TYR A 67 1.78 9.88 1.58
N GLU A 68 2.49 11.01 1.66
CA GLU A 68 3.21 11.42 2.87
C GLU A 68 2.29 11.62 4.07
N GLN A 69 1.11 12.21 3.87
CA GLN A 69 0.08 12.36 4.91
C GLN A 69 -0.41 11.02 5.46
N GLY A 70 -0.48 10.00 4.59
CA GLY A 70 -0.96 8.67 4.95
C GLY A 70 0.12 7.69 5.40
N LYS A 71 1.41 8.03 5.23
CA LYS A 71 2.53 7.11 5.47
C LYS A 71 2.63 6.63 6.93
N GLU A 72 2.34 7.52 7.87
CA GLU A 72 2.41 7.21 9.31
C GLU A 72 1.52 6.02 9.70
N TYR A 73 0.36 5.88 9.04
CA TYR A 73 -0.54 4.73 9.25
C TYR A 73 0.15 3.42 8.90
N TYR A 74 0.83 3.34 7.75
CA TYR A 74 1.53 2.12 7.33
C TYR A 74 2.73 1.81 8.23
N ASP A 75 3.47 2.83 8.65
CA ASP A 75 4.60 2.65 9.58
C ASP A 75 4.13 2.08 10.93
N LYS A 76 3.03 2.60 11.46
CA LYS A 76 2.39 2.09 12.68
C LYS A 76 1.87 0.66 12.48
N LEU A 77 1.20 0.39 11.36
CA LEU A 77 0.66 -0.92 11.05
C LEU A 77 1.77 -1.97 10.93
N LYS A 78 2.91 -1.61 10.32
CA LYS A 78 4.08 -2.49 10.17
C LYS A 78 4.71 -2.87 11.51
N ALA A 79 4.62 -2.01 12.51
CA ALA A 79 5.17 -2.26 13.85
C ALA A 79 4.34 -3.23 14.71
N VAL A 80 3.15 -3.65 14.26
CA VAL A 80 2.27 -4.55 14.99
C VAL A 80 2.67 -6.01 14.76
N ASN A 81 3.12 -6.71 15.81
CA ASN A 81 3.76 -8.04 15.68
C ASN A 81 2.91 -9.21 16.25
N ASN A 82 1.92 -8.95 17.10
CA ASN A 82 1.21 -9.96 17.89
C ASN A 82 -0.22 -10.27 17.37
N LEU A 83 -0.38 -10.34 16.04
CA LEU A 83 -1.69 -10.63 15.43
C LEU A 83 -1.96 -12.13 15.31
N VAL A 84 -3.23 -12.50 15.53
CA VAL A 84 -3.78 -13.80 15.13
C VAL A 84 -3.68 -13.99 13.61
N LYS A 85 -3.67 -15.25 13.14
CA LYS A 85 -3.37 -15.60 11.74
C LYS A 85 -4.16 -14.80 10.70
N ASP A 86 -5.45 -14.57 10.95
CA ASP A 86 -6.35 -13.93 10.00
C ASP A 86 -6.14 -12.41 9.97
N ALA A 87 -6.00 -11.79 11.15
CA ALA A 87 -5.61 -10.40 11.29
C ALA A 87 -4.23 -10.12 10.67
N ARG A 88 -3.31 -11.10 10.71
CA ARG A 88 -2.00 -11.01 10.06
C ARG A 88 -2.12 -10.97 8.54
N LYS A 89 -2.97 -11.79 7.91
CA LYS A 89 -3.18 -11.72 6.45
C LYS A 89 -3.82 -10.40 6.03
N VAL A 90 -4.83 -9.93 6.77
CA VAL A 90 -5.44 -8.61 6.53
C VAL A 90 -4.39 -7.51 6.62
N GLN A 91 -3.58 -7.50 7.68
CA GLN A 91 -2.47 -6.56 7.86
C GLN A 91 -1.49 -6.62 6.68
N GLN A 92 -1.05 -7.82 6.29
CA GLN A 92 -0.11 -8.00 5.18
C GLN A 92 -0.69 -7.50 3.85
N THR A 93 -1.97 -7.72 3.58
CA THR A 93 -2.63 -7.18 2.39
C THR A 93 -2.59 -5.66 2.39
N VAL A 94 -2.95 -5.01 3.50
CA VAL A 94 -2.91 -3.55 3.63
C VAL A 94 -1.48 -3.03 3.43
N LEU A 95 -0.49 -3.68 4.03
CA LEU A 95 0.93 -3.31 3.87
C LEU A 95 1.41 -3.47 2.43
N LEU A 96 1.01 -4.52 1.72
CA LEU A 96 1.35 -4.70 0.31
C LEU A 96 0.78 -3.59 -0.57
N VAL A 97 -0.45 -3.13 -0.32
CA VAL A 97 -1.02 -1.98 -1.05
C VAL A 97 -0.25 -0.69 -0.71
N GLY A 98 0.10 -0.49 0.55
CA GLY A 98 0.97 0.61 0.97
C GLY A 98 2.34 0.60 0.27
N ASP A 99 2.94 -0.58 0.13
CA ASP A 99 4.19 -0.78 -0.61
C ASP A 99 4.03 -0.51 -2.12
N VAL A 100 2.90 -0.88 -2.72
CA VAL A 100 2.57 -0.51 -4.11
C VAL A 100 2.51 1.00 -4.28
N SER A 101 1.82 1.71 -3.38
CA SER A 101 1.78 3.18 -3.37
C SER A 101 3.17 3.78 -3.20
N ASN A 102 3.99 3.22 -2.30
CA ASN A 102 5.37 3.65 -2.07
C ASN A 102 6.27 3.44 -3.30
N LEU A 103 6.13 2.31 -3.99
CA LEU A 103 6.85 2.02 -5.23
C LEU A 103 6.53 3.05 -6.32
N TYR A 104 5.24 3.40 -6.47
CA TYR A 104 4.81 4.43 -7.41
C TYR A 104 5.42 5.79 -7.06
N VAL A 105 5.17 6.30 -5.84
CA VAL A 105 5.60 7.65 -5.45
C VAL A 105 7.12 7.79 -5.53
N ASN A 106 7.89 6.84 -5.00
CA ASN A 106 9.34 6.98 -5.02
C ASN A 106 9.92 6.84 -6.43
N ASN A 107 9.50 5.83 -7.20
CA ASN A 107 10.15 5.55 -8.49
C ASN A 107 9.65 6.48 -9.60
N PHE A 108 8.36 6.82 -9.61
CA PHE A 108 7.86 7.81 -10.55
C PHE A 108 8.48 9.19 -10.26
N GLY A 109 8.59 9.57 -8.98
CA GLY A 109 9.32 10.78 -8.58
C GLY A 109 10.77 10.82 -9.07
N LYS A 110 11.48 9.68 -9.05
CA LYS A 110 12.81 9.56 -9.66
C LYS A 110 12.77 9.71 -11.19
N MET A 111 11.82 9.07 -11.86
CA MET A 111 11.65 9.14 -13.32
C MET A 111 11.38 10.56 -13.81
N LEU A 112 10.66 11.39 -13.03
CA LEU A 112 10.44 12.81 -13.35
C LEU A 112 11.72 13.63 -13.39
N ASN A 113 12.75 13.21 -12.64
CA ASN A 113 14.06 13.85 -12.60
C ASN A 113 15.07 13.21 -13.57
N ASP A 114 14.62 12.22 -14.34
CA ASP A 114 15.48 11.47 -15.24
C ASP A 114 15.35 11.96 -16.68
N LYS A 115 16.44 12.57 -17.17
CA LYS A 115 16.57 13.10 -18.52
C LYS A 115 16.39 12.05 -19.63
N ASN A 116 16.38 10.76 -19.29
CA ASN A 116 16.14 9.69 -20.25
C ASN A 116 14.67 9.47 -20.58
N PHE A 117 13.72 10.18 -19.96
CA PHE A 117 12.29 10.11 -20.28
C PHE A 117 11.76 11.44 -20.83
N SER A 118 10.96 11.33 -21.89
CA SER A 118 10.14 12.43 -22.40
C SER A 118 8.85 12.61 -21.59
N ALA A 119 8.19 13.76 -21.75
CA ALA A 119 6.88 14.01 -21.13
C ALA A 119 5.85 12.94 -21.51
N ALA A 120 5.79 12.55 -22.79
CA ALA A 120 4.85 11.55 -23.27
C ALA A 120 5.12 10.16 -22.66
N GLU A 121 6.39 9.78 -22.50
CA GLU A 121 6.76 8.54 -21.81
C GLU A 121 6.39 8.59 -20.33
N LEU A 122 6.60 9.72 -19.66
CA LEU A 122 6.21 9.88 -18.25
C LEU A 122 4.70 9.78 -18.07
N VAL A 123 3.90 10.34 -18.98
CA VAL A 123 2.44 10.17 -18.96
C VAL A 123 2.09 8.70 -19.16
N ALA A 124 2.65 8.03 -20.18
CA ALA A 124 2.40 6.61 -20.41
C ALA A 124 2.78 5.72 -19.21
N ILE A 125 3.89 6.06 -18.53
CA ILE A 125 4.33 5.39 -17.30
C ILE A 125 3.32 5.64 -16.16
N GLY A 126 2.88 6.89 -15.99
CA GLY A 126 1.83 7.25 -15.05
C GLY A 126 0.54 6.48 -15.28
N ASN A 127 0.12 6.31 -16.54
CA ASN A 127 -1.06 5.51 -16.91
C ASN A 127 -0.91 4.05 -16.47
N GLY A 128 0.27 3.46 -16.72
CA GLY A 128 0.54 2.08 -16.31
C GLY A 128 0.52 1.91 -14.80
N TYR A 129 1.07 2.86 -14.03
CA TYR A 129 0.95 2.84 -12.58
C TYR A 129 -0.49 3.01 -12.11
N SER A 130 -1.26 3.93 -12.71
CA SER A 130 -2.65 4.16 -12.35
C SER A 130 -3.49 2.89 -12.52
N ALA A 131 -3.34 2.20 -13.66
CA ALA A 131 -4.00 0.92 -13.90
C ALA A 131 -3.66 -0.13 -12.81
N LEU A 132 -2.39 -0.25 -12.44
CA LEU A 132 -1.96 -1.21 -11.40
C LEU A 132 -2.40 -0.82 -9.98
N LEU A 133 -2.44 0.49 -9.69
CA LEU A 133 -2.94 1.04 -8.42
C LEU A 133 -4.45 0.84 -8.28
N ASN A 134 -5.19 0.95 -9.39
CA ASN A 134 -6.63 0.73 -9.42
C ASN A 134 -6.98 -0.68 -8.93
N GLU A 135 -6.34 -1.69 -9.52
CA GLU A 135 -6.55 -3.10 -9.13
C GLU A 135 -6.25 -3.35 -7.65
N SER A 136 -5.14 -2.79 -7.15
CA SER A 136 -4.77 -2.92 -5.73
C SER A 136 -5.77 -2.21 -4.80
N THR A 137 -6.37 -1.11 -5.26
CA THR A 137 -7.36 -0.32 -4.51
C THR A 137 -8.71 -1.04 -4.45
N GLU A 138 -9.16 -1.65 -5.56
CA GLU A 138 -10.40 -2.43 -5.58
C GLU A 138 -10.31 -3.66 -4.66
N LEU A 139 -9.18 -4.37 -4.67
CA LEU A 139 -8.94 -5.47 -3.73
C LEU A 139 -8.94 -5.02 -2.27
N LEU A 140 -8.46 -3.81 -1.99
CA LEU A 140 -8.48 -3.25 -0.64
C LEU A 140 -9.90 -2.85 -0.21
N LYS A 141 -10.73 -2.34 -1.12
CA LYS A 141 -12.17 -2.09 -0.89
C LYS A 141 -12.90 -3.39 -0.59
N GLU A 142 -12.63 -4.44 -1.35
CA GLU A 142 -13.21 -5.76 -1.08
C GLU A 142 -12.79 -6.27 0.30
N LEU A 143 -11.49 -6.22 0.63
CA LEU A 143 -11.00 -6.59 1.95
C LEU A 143 -11.73 -5.84 3.06
N LYS A 144 -11.91 -4.52 2.89
CA LYS A 144 -12.64 -3.66 3.83
C LYS A 144 -14.06 -4.14 4.04
N GLN A 145 -14.79 -4.48 2.98
CA GLN A 145 -16.17 -4.97 3.08
C GLN A 145 -16.25 -6.28 3.87
N ILE A 146 -15.34 -7.22 3.60
CA ILE A 146 -15.31 -8.52 4.28
C ILE A 146 -15.01 -8.37 5.77
N VAL A 147 -14.06 -7.51 6.15
CA VAL A 147 -13.69 -7.36 7.57
C VAL A 147 -14.65 -6.45 8.34
N SER A 148 -15.34 -5.51 7.67
CA SER A 148 -16.21 -4.52 8.33
C SER A 148 -17.67 -4.98 8.47
N SER A 149 -18.16 -5.83 7.57
CA SER A 149 -19.55 -6.27 7.62
C SER A 149 -19.74 -7.38 8.68
N SER A 150 -20.62 -7.11 9.64
CA SER A 150 -21.23 -8.13 10.50
C SER A 150 -22.49 -8.74 9.86
N SER A 151 -22.89 -8.26 8.68
CA SER A 151 -24.18 -8.54 8.01
C SER A 151 -24.09 -9.40 6.76
N LEU A 152 -22.89 -9.72 6.26
CA LEU A 152 -22.74 -10.76 5.25
C LEU A 152 -23.12 -12.08 5.91
N SER A 153 -24.07 -12.82 5.31
CA SER A 153 -24.46 -14.18 5.71
C SER A 153 -23.34 -15.22 5.56
N LEU A 154 -22.09 -14.76 5.40
CA LEU A 154 -20.92 -15.58 5.22
C LEU A 154 -20.49 -16.15 6.57
N ASN A 155 -20.27 -17.45 6.59
CA ASN A 155 -19.62 -18.08 7.73
C ASN A 155 -18.11 -17.77 7.74
N ASP A 156 -17.46 -18.05 8.88
CA ASP A 156 -16.04 -17.74 9.06
C ASP A 156 -15.13 -18.38 7.99
N LYS A 157 -15.48 -19.57 7.49
CA LYS A 157 -14.71 -20.24 6.43
C LYS A 157 -14.79 -19.47 5.12
N GLU A 158 -15.98 -19.05 4.69
CA GLU A 158 -16.17 -18.30 3.45
C GLU A 158 -15.46 -16.93 3.53
N ARG A 159 -15.53 -16.25 4.68
CA ARG A 159 -14.78 -15.00 4.91
C ARG A 159 -13.28 -15.22 4.76
N MET A 160 -12.77 -16.31 5.32
CA MET A 160 -11.35 -16.64 5.24
C MET A 160 -10.88 -17.02 3.84
N GLU A 161 -11.70 -17.73 3.06
CA GLU A 161 -11.39 -18.03 1.65
C GLU A 161 -11.29 -16.75 0.81
N ILE A 162 -12.15 -15.76 1.05
CA ILE A 162 -12.08 -14.47 0.37
C ILE A 162 -10.83 -13.69 0.79
N ILE A 163 -10.52 -13.61 2.10
CA ILE A 163 -9.29 -12.96 2.58
C ILE A 163 -8.05 -13.58 1.95
N ASP A 164 -8.01 -14.90 1.83
CA ASP A 164 -6.89 -15.64 1.22
C ASP A 164 -6.74 -15.34 -0.27
N ARG A 165 -7.86 -15.29 -0.99
CA ARG A 165 -7.88 -14.90 -2.40
C ARG A 165 -7.37 -13.47 -2.59
N VAL A 166 -7.93 -12.52 -1.85
CA VAL A 166 -7.54 -11.10 -1.92
C VAL A 166 -6.06 -10.93 -1.60
N TYR A 167 -5.56 -11.57 -0.55
CA TYR A 167 -4.14 -11.53 -0.20
C TYR A 167 -3.24 -12.05 -1.33
N LYS A 168 -3.62 -13.16 -1.97
CA LYS A 168 -2.88 -13.74 -3.11
C LYS A 168 -2.86 -12.79 -4.30
N GLU A 169 -3.98 -12.18 -4.64
CA GLU A 169 -4.11 -11.26 -5.77
C GLU A 169 -3.32 -9.96 -5.53
N VAL A 170 -3.41 -9.36 -4.35
CA VAL A 170 -2.61 -8.16 -4.00
C VAL A 170 -1.11 -8.46 -4.08
N LYS A 171 -0.67 -9.65 -3.65
CA LYS A 171 0.74 -10.07 -3.77
C LYS A 171 1.18 -10.18 -5.23
N GLN A 172 0.31 -10.65 -6.12
CA GLN A 172 0.57 -10.71 -7.56
C GLN A 172 0.67 -9.29 -8.14
N TYR A 173 -0.27 -8.40 -7.83
CA TYR A 173 -0.23 -7.02 -8.29
C TYR A 173 1.00 -6.26 -7.79
N HIS A 174 1.37 -6.43 -6.52
CA HIS A 174 2.62 -5.88 -6.01
C HIS A 174 3.85 -6.34 -6.81
N SER A 175 3.88 -7.63 -7.20
CA SER A 175 4.96 -8.16 -8.05
C SER A 175 4.94 -7.56 -9.46
N LEU A 176 3.75 -7.36 -10.04
CA LEU A 176 3.58 -6.71 -11.35
C LEU A 176 4.04 -5.25 -11.33
N VAL A 177 3.69 -4.50 -10.29
CA VAL A 177 4.16 -3.11 -10.09
C VAL A 177 5.68 -3.08 -10.05
N ARG A 178 6.30 -3.96 -9.23
CA ARG A 178 7.76 -4.07 -9.16
C ARG A 178 8.39 -4.39 -10.52
N TYR A 179 7.83 -5.34 -11.25
CA TYR A 179 8.29 -5.68 -12.60
C TYR A 179 8.17 -4.48 -13.55
N TYR A 180 7.02 -3.81 -13.56
CA TYR A 180 6.76 -2.63 -14.39
C TYR A 180 7.74 -1.50 -14.10
N THR A 181 7.97 -1.19 -12.82
CA THR A 181 8.97 -0.23 -12.36
C THR A 181 10.37 -0.58 -12.87
N ASN A 182 10.80 -1.82 -12.66
CA ASN A 182 12.14 -2.27 -13.07
C ASN A 182 12.32 -2.24 -14.59
N LYS A 183 11.28 -2.59 -15.36
CA LYS A 183 11.29 -2.51 -16.81
C LYS A 183 11.54 -1.08 -17.29
N ASN A 184 10.81 -0.10 -16.74
CA ASN A 184 11.00 1.31 -17.09
C ASN A 184 12.39 1.82 -16.69
N ILE A 185 12.87 1.51 -15.48
CA ILE A 185 14.24 1.88 -15.05
C ILE A 185 15.29 1.27 -15.99
N SER A 186 15.08 0.04 -16.45
CA SER A 186 16.02 -0.64 -17.37
C SER A 186 16.13 0.08 -18.72
N VAL A 187 15.03 0.66 -19.22
CA VAL A 187 15.06 1.50 -20.43
C VAL A 187 15.96 2.72 -20.23
N SER A 188 15.83 3.41 -19.09
CA SER A 188 16.70 4.54 -18.75
C SER A 188 18.18 4.12 -18.67
N ILE A 189 18.48 3.01 -17.99
CA ILE A 189 19.85 2.47 -17.90
C ILE A 189 20.43 2.19 -19.29
N LEU A 190 19.66 1.58 -20.20
CA LEU A 190 20.11 1.30 -21.56
C LEU A 190 20.40 2.58 -22.35
N ARG A 191 19.59 3.63 -22.17
CA ARG A 191 19.82 4.94 -22.81
C ARG A 191 21.05 5.64 -22.22
N ALA A 192 21.22 5.59 -20.90
CA ALA A 192 22.37 6.15 -20.20
C ALA A 192 23.69 5.49 -20.60
N LYS A 193 23.70 4.17 -20.85
CA LYS A 193 24.87 3.46 -21.40
C LYS A 193 25.31 4.02 -22.75
N LYS A 194 24.37 4.32 -23.65
CA LYS A 194 24.66 4.91 -24.97
C LYS A 194 25.21 6.33 -24.87
N GLN A 195 24.85 7.06 -23.82
CA GLN A 195 25.24 8.46 -23.58
C GLN A 195 26.45 8.59 -22.64
N ASN A 196 27.07 7.48 -22.22
CA ASN A 196 28.13 7.44 -21.20
C ASN A 196 27.74 8.10 -19.86
N ASP A 197 26.45 8.08 -19.50
CA ASP A 197 25.86 8.70 -18.30
C ASP A 197 25.34 7.65 -17.30
N THR A 198 25.92 6.44 -17.33
CA THR A 198 25.41 5.32 -16.51
C THR A 198 25.53 5.60 -15.02
N LYS A 199 26.59 6.29 -14.59
CA LYS A 199 26.83 6.59 -13.17
C LYS A 199 25.68 7.39 -12.56
N ARG A 200 25.25 8.48 -13.21
CA ARG A 200 24.14 9.32 -12.73
C ARG A 200 22.84 8.52 -12.57
N VAL A 201 22.52 7.68 -13.56
CA VAL A 201 21.30 6.86 -13.52
C VAL A 201 21.37 5.79 -12.43
N MET A 202 22.54 5.19 -12.21
CA MET A 202 22.76 4.25 -11.11
C MET A 202 22.68 4.92 -9.74
N ASP A 203 23.15 6.17 -9.60
CA ASP A 203 23.02 6.94 -8.36
C ASP A 203 21.55 7.31 -8.09
N LEU A 204 20.76 7.61 -9.13
CA LEU A 204 19.34 7.96 -9.02
C LEU A 204 18.48 6.76 -8.57
N TYR A 205 18.66 5.59 -9.21
CA TYR A 205 17.82 4.41 -8.94
C TYR A 205 18.45 3.41 -7.96
N GLY A 206 19.72 3.56 -7.61
CA GLY A 206 20.49 2.60 -6.83
C GLY A 206 20.99 1.40 -7.65
N THR A 207 21.85 0.59 -7.03
CA THR A 207 22.31 -0.68 -7.64
C THR A 207 21.27 -1.79 -7.48
N ALA A 208 21.35 -2.85 -8.29
CA ALA A 208 20.47 -4.01 -8.18
C ALA A 208 20.43 -4.63 -6.76
N SER A 209 21.53 -4.48 -5.99
CA SER A 209 21.65 -4.95 -4.59
C SER A 209 20.95 -4.06 -3.55
N GLN A 210 20.72 -2.79 -3.86
CA GLN A 210 20.03 -1.83 -2.97
C GLN A 210 18.54 -1.69 -3.31
N LYS A 211 18.08 -2.31 -4.39
CA LYS A 211 16.74 -2.07 -4.90
C LYS A 211 15.64 -2.66 -4.01
N TYR A 212 15.91 -3.70 -3.21
CA TYR A 212 14.85 -4.37 -2.44
C TYR A 212 15.40 -5.07 -1.17
N TRP A 213 15.31 -4.39 -0.02
CA TRP A 213 15.13 -5.01 1.30
C TRP A 213 13.84 -4.47 1.93
#